data_AF-A0A059KGE2-F1
#
_entry.id   AF-A0A059KGE2-F1
#
_cell.length_a   1.000
_cell.length_b   1.000
_cell.length_c   1.000
_cell.angle_alpha   90.00
_cell.angle_beta   90.00
_cell.angle_gamma   90.00
#
_symmetry.space_group_name_H-M   'P 1'
#
loop_
_entity.id
_entity.type
_entity.pdbx_description
1 polymer ?
#
loop_
_entity_poly.entity_id
_entity_poly.type
_entity_poly.pdbx_seq_one_letter_code
_entity_poly.pdbx_strand_id
1 'polypeptide(L)'
;MSRIADTDIVSADTEAFLAAVSITEQARTLVWHEAQSTAFQIRTLADAMCDPEDAEELYGALASLWLELRLQWQRHNDVANYDLMRHGEAKPIDLVRGSVSSYYFERIESLLQPDQIMCLNQKALALIDSLRQDVASAAEKA
;
A
#
# COMPACT_ATOMS: atom_id res chain seq x y z
N MET A 1 14.65 4.76 -10.44
CA MET A 1 13.39 4.04 -10.13
C MET A 1 13.52 2.52 -10.07
N SER A 2 14.56 1.86 -10.63
CA SER A 2 14.64 0.38 -10.73
C SER A 2 14.75 -0.41 -9.41
N ARG A 3 14.80 0.24 -8.23
CA ARG A 3 14.89 -0.45 -6.93
C ARG A 3 13.56 -0.55 -6.17
N ILE A 4 12.54 0.26 -6.48
CA ILE A 4 11.26 0.24 -5.74
C ILE A 4 10.58 -1.11 -5.88
N ALA A 5 10.60 -1.65 -7.10
CA ALA A 5 9.91 -2.87 -7.49
C ALA A 5 10.88 -4.00 -7.87
N ASP A 6 12.09 -3.94 -7.32
CA ASP A 6 12.99 -5.08 -7.37
C ASP A 6 12.33 -6.22 -6.59
N THR A 7 11.76 -7.14 -7.36
CA THR A 7 10.94 -8.23 -6.88
C THR A 7 11.75 -9.13 -5.94
N ASP A 8 13.07 -9.20 -6.12
CA ASP A 8 13.95 -10.01 -5.27
C ASP A 8 14.14 -9.37 -3.90
N ILE A 9 14.34 -8.05 -3.84
CA ILE A 9 14.47 -7.32 -2.56
C ILE A 9 13.14 -7.36 -1.79
N VAL A 10 12.03 -7.10 -2.49
CA VAL A 10 10.69 -7.22 -1.91
C VAL A 10 10.45 -8.61 -1.32
N SER A 11 10.81 -9.66 -2.06
CA SER A 11 10.63 -11.03 -1.62
C SER A 11 11.40 -11.30 -0.33
N ALA A 12 12.68 -10.89 -0.28
CA ALA A 12 13.54 -11.08 0.88
C ALA A 12 13.02 -10.33 2.11
N ASP A 13 12.62 -9.06 1.96
CA ASP A 13 12.10 -8.25 3.08
C ASP A 13 10.75 -8.79 3.57
N THR A 14 9.88 -9.24 2.66
CA THR A 14 8.61 -9.89 3.00
C THR A 14 8.84 -11.20 3.78
N GLU A 15 9.79 -12.02 3.33
CA GLU A 15 10.18 -13.25 4.04
C GLU A 15 10.74 -12.95 5.43
N ALA A 16 11.51 -11.87 5.59
CA ALA A 16 12.00 -11.44 6.90
C ALA A 16 10.85 -11.08 7.86
N PHE A 17 9.83 -10.35 7.39
CA PHE A 17 8.63 -10.08 8.19
C PHE A 17 7.87 -11.36 8.56
N LEU A 18 7.71 -12.28 7.60
CA LEU A 18 7.04 -13.57 7.80
C LEU A 18 7.82 -14.50 8.75
N ALA A 19 9.14 -14.40 8.79
CA ALA A 19 10.00 -15.15 9.70
C ALA A 19 9.96 -14.62 11.14
N ALA A 20 9.61 -13.34 11.33
CA ALA A 20 9.54 -12.69 12.64
C ALA A 20 8.30 -13.10 13.47
N VAL A 21 7.33 -13.80 12.87
CA VAL A 21 6.09 -14.19 13.53
C VAL A 21 5.76 -15.68 13.36
N SER A 22 4.98 -16.21 14.30
CA SER A 22 4.40 -17.55 14.19
C SER A 22 3.01 -17.47 13.55
N ILE A 23 2.89 -17.90 12.30
CA ILE A 23 1.62 -18.00 11.55
C ILE A 23 1.55 -19.31 10.77
N THR A 24 0.35 -19.70 10.34
CA THR A 24 0.15 -20.90 9.53
C THR A 24 0.80 -20.75 8.15
N GLU A 25 1.21 -21.87 7.54
CA GLU A 25 1.78 -21.85 6.19
C GLU A 25 0.82 -21.25 5.16
N GLN A 26 -0.48 -21.52 5.29
CA GLN A 26 -1.50 -20.90 4.45
C GLN A 26 -1.51 -19.37 4.57
N ALA A 27 -1.39 -18.84 5.79
CA ALA A 27 -1.31 -17.40 6.00
C ALA A 27 -0.01 -16.80 5.43
N ARG A 28 1.11 -17.54 5.52
CA ARG A 28 2.38 -17.13 4.91
C ARG A 28 2.25 -16.99 3.40
N THR A 29 1.74 -18.01 2.74
CA THR A 29 1.53 -18.03 1.29
C THR A 29 0.62 -16.89 0.85
N LEU A 30 -0.45 -16.61 1.60
CA LEU A 30 -1.37 -15.52 1.29
C LEU A 30 -0.68 -14.16 1.35
N VAL A 31 0.00 -13.83 2.45
CA VAL A 31 0.69 -12.55 2.62
C VAL A 31 1.82 -12.39 1.61
N TRP A 32 2.54 -13.48 1.31
CA TRP A 32 3.59 -13.46 0.29
C TRP A 32 3.02 -13.14 -1.09
N HIS A 33 1.91 -13.77 -1.50
CA HIS A 33 1.26 -13.47 -2.78
C HIS A 33 0.71 -12.04 -2.85
N GLU A 34 0.10 -11.55 -1.77
CA GLU A 34 -0.35 -10.16 -1.66
C GLU A 34 0.82 -9.19 -1.88
N ALA A 35 1.95 -9.42 -1.19
CA ALA A 35 3.16 -8.62 -1.36
C ALA A 35 3.67 -8.67 -2.81
N GLN A 36 3.81 -9.85 -3.42
CA GLN A 36 4.29 -9.97 -4.80
C GLN A 36 3.39 -9.24 -5.79
N SER A 37 2.07 -9.35 -5.61
CA SER A 37 1.08 -8.64 -6.45
C SER A 37 1.29 -7.13 -6.38
N THR A 38 1.45 -6.57 -5.18
CA THR A 38 1.72 -5.14 -4.99
C THR A 38 3.03 -4.72 -5.65
N ALA A 39 4.12 -5.48 -5.45
CA ALA A 39 5.39 -5.16 -6.09
C ALA A 39 5.30 -5.19 -7.62
N PHE A 40 4.59 -6.15 -8.19
CA PHE A 40 4.35 -6.22 -9.63
C PHE A 40 3.59 -4.99 -10.15
N GLN A 41 2.57 -4.53 -9.42
CA GLN A 41 1.82 -3.31 -9.77
C GLN A 41 2.72 -2.07 -9.72
N ILE A 42 3.51 -1.91 -8.66
CA ILE A 42 4.47 -0.80 -8.55
C ILE A 42 5.49 -0.83 -9.69
N ARG A 43 5.99 -2.03 -10.06
CA ARG A 43 6.91 -2.20 -11.18
C ARG A 43 6.29 -1.74 -12.50
N THR A 44 5.07 -2.21 -12.76
CA THR A 44 4.34 -1.90 -13.99
C THR A 44 4.10 -0.40 -14.12
N LEU A 45 3.73 0.27 -13.02
CA LEU A 45 3.60 1.73 -13.00
C LEU A 45 4.95 2.43 -13.24
N ALA A 46 6.02 1.98 -12.58
CA ALA A 46 7.35 2.55 -12.75
C ALA A 46 7.90 2.39 -14.18
N ASP A 47 7.65 1.25 -14.83
CA ASP A 47 8.04 1.00 -16.22
C ASP A 47 7.27 1.93 -17.18
N ALA A 48 6.00 2.23 -16.88
CA ALA A 48 5.19 3.19 -17.64
C ALA A 48 5.63 4.64 -17.46
N MET A 49 6.21 5.02 -16.30
CA MET A 49 6.71 6.38 -15.99
C MET A 49 7.93 6.83 -16.81
N CYS A 50 8.43 6.03 -17.75
CA CYS A 50 9.54 6.41 -18.63
C CYS A 50 9.14 7.35 -19.79
N ASP A 51 7.83 7.54 -20.04
CA ASP A 51 7.33 8.45 -21.06
C ASP A 51 6.94 9.82 -20.45
N PRO A 52 7.61 10.93 -20.85
CA PRO A 52 7.30 12.26 -20.31
C PRO A 52 5.93 12.82 -20.74
N GLU A 53 5.28 12.27 -21.79
CA GLU A 53 3.97 12.75 -22.25
C GLU A 53 2.81 12.28 -21.35
N ASP A 54 2.97 11.17 -20.62
CA ASP A 54 1.93 10.53 -19.80
C ASP A 54 2.06 10.80 -18.28
N ALA A 55 2.95 11.70 -17.89
CA ALA A 55 3.33 11.90 -16.49
C ALA A 55 2.13 12.20 -15.58
N GLU A 56 1.14 12.98 -16.03
CA GLU A 56 0.01 13.39 -15.20
C GLU A 56 -0.93 12.23 -14.82
N GLU A 57 -1.29 11.39 -15.79
CA GLU A 57 -2.13 10.19 -15.59
C GLU A 57 -1.40 9.17 -14.73
N LEU A 58 -0.09 9.01 -14.96
CA LEU A 58 0.76 8.09 -14.19
C LEU A 58 0.93 8.53 -12.73
N TYR A 59 1.08 9.83 -12.45
CA TYR A 59 1.03 10.32 -11.06
C TYR A 59 -0.34 10.11 -10.42
N GLY A 60 -1.43 10.13 -11.21
CA GLY A 60 -2.78 9.78 -10.73
C GLY A 60 -2.87 8.31 -10.31
N ALA A 61 -2.36 7.40 -11.15
CA ALA A 61 -2.32 5.97 -10.85
C ALA A 61 -1.43 5.66 -9.63
N LEU A 62 -0.27 6.30 -9.52
CA LEU A 62 0.60 6.17 -8.36
C LEU A 62 -0.07 6.71 -7.08
N ALA A 63 -0.79 7.83 -7.16
CA ALA A 63 -1.55 8.38 -6.04
C ALA A 63 -2.66 7.43 -5.58
N SER A 64 -3.37 6.79 -6.51
CA SER A 64 -4.38 5.76 -6.18
C SER A 64 -3.75 4.58 -5.45
N LEU A 65 -2.67 4.01 -5.99
CA LEU A 65 -1.99 2.87 -5.37
C LEU A 65 -1.43 3.24 -3.98
N TRP A 66 -0.80 4.40 -3.85
CA TRP A 66 -0.30 4.88 -2.56
C TRP A 66 -1.43 5.05 -1.54
N LEU A 67 -2.57 5.60 -1.95
CA LEU A 67 -3.74 5.77 -1.09
C LEU A 67 -4.32 4.41 -0.68
N GLU A 68 -4.41 3.44 -1.59
CA GLU A 68 -4.84 2.07 -1.30
C GLU A 68 -3.94 1.41 -0.25
N LEU A 69 -2.61 1.53 -0.39
CA LEU A 69 -1.64 1.00 0.58
C LEU A 69 -1.80 1.65 1.96
N ARG A 70 -2.02 2.98 2.01
CA ARG A 70 -2.30 3.70 3.26
C ARG A 70 -3.59 3.22 3.92
N LEU A 71 -4.65 3.00 3.15
CA LEU A 71 -5.93 2.49 3.66
C LEU A 71 -5.85 1.02 4.10
N GLN A 72 -5.07 0.20 3.40
CA GLN A 72 -4.78 -1.18 3.82
C GLN A 72 -4.01 -1.19 5.14
N TRP A 73 -2.94 -0.39 5.22
CA TRP A 73 -2.16 -0.22 6.46
C TRP A 73 -3.07 0.20 7.62
N GLN A 74 -3.92 1.21 7.42
CA GLN A 74 -4.84 1.68 8.44
C GLN A 74 -5.77 0.54 8.91
N ARG A 75 -6.35 -0.20 7.96
CA ARG A 75 -7.26 -1.32 8.26
C ARG A 75 -6.57 -2.41 9.07
N HIS A 76 -5.35 -2.81 8.71
CA HIS A 76 -4.60 -3.83 9.45
C HIS A 76 -4.27 -3.38 10.87
N ASN A 77 -3.88 -2.11 11.04
CA ASN A 77 -3.62 -1.56 12.37
C ASN A 77 -4.88 -1.42 13.21
N ASP A 78 -6.02 -1.03 12.62
CA ASP A 78 -7.30 -0.95 13.33
C ASP A 78 -7.72 -2.32 13.86
N VAL A 79 -7.59 -3.37 13.03
CA VAL A 79 -7.87 -4.75 13.43
C VAL A 79 -6.90 -5.22 14.52
N ALA A 80 -5.61 -5.01 14.34
CA ALA A 80 -4.59 -5.38 15.32
C ALA A 80 -4.80 -4.67 16.68
N ASN A 81 -5.10 -3.38 16.65
CA ASN A 81 -5.40 -2.59 17.85
C ASN A 81 -6.67 -3.08 18.53
N TYR A 82 -7.72 -3.38 17.77
CA TYR A 82 -8.96 -3.92 18.31
C TYR A 82 -8.74 -5.27 19.00
N ASP A 83 -8.02 -6.20 18.36
CA ASP A 83 -7.69 -7.50 18.94
C ASP A 83 -6.82 -7.34 20.19
N LEU A 84 -5.83 -6.45 20.17
CA LEU A 84 -5.01 -6.14 21.35
C LEU A 84 -5.88 -5.64 22.52
N MET A 85 -6.83 -4.74 22.27
CA MET A 85 -7.74 -4.24 23.30
C MET A 85 -8.71 -5.32 23.81
N ARG A 86 -9.21 -6.18 22.93
CA ARG A 86 -10.27 -7.16 23.26
C ARG A 86 -9.72 -8.46 23.85
N HIS A 87 -8.59 -8.92 23.33
CA HIS A 87 -8.01 -10.24 23.61
C HIS A 87 -6.66 -10.16 24.32
N GLY A 88 -6.07 -8.97 24.44
CA GLY A 88 -4.76 -8.77 25.08
C GLY A 88 -3.58 -9.04 24.13
N GLU A 89 -3.84 -9.46 22.90
CA GLU A 89 -2.84 -9.73 21.87
C GLU A 89 -3.39 -9.42 20.48
N ALA A 90 -2.53 -8.91 19.60
CA ALA A 90 -2.86 -8.75 18.18
C ALA A 90 -2.56 -10.05 17.43
N LYS A 91 -3.39 -10.39 16.44
CA LYS A 91 -3.11 -11.53 15.56
C LYS A 91 -1.83 -11.27 14.76
N PRO A 92 -0.86 -12.21 14.75
CA PRO A 92 0.42 -11.95 14.09
C PRO A 92 0.33 -11.69 12.58
N ILE A 93 -0.69 -12.25 11.90
CA ILE A 93 -0.92 -11.99 10.47
C ILE A 93 -1.23 -10.52 10.17
N ASP A 94 -1.99 -9.86 11.04
CA ASP A 94 -2.37 -8.45 10.85
C ASP A 94 -1.19 -7.52 11.11
N LEU A 95 -0.31 -7.90 12.05
CA LEU A 95 0.97 -7.20 12.27
C LEU A 95 1.87 -7.30 11.03
N VAL A 96 2.05 -8.50 10.46
CA VAL A 96 2.86 -8.66 9.25
C VAL A 96 2.29 -7.87 8.08
N ARG A 97 0.98 -7.95 7.84
CA ARG A 97 0.34 -7.19 6.76
C ARG A 97 0.52 -5.69 6.94
N GLY A 98 0.37 -5.19 8.17
CA GLY A 98 0.70 -3.79 8.50
C GLY A 98 2.16 -3.44 8.22
N SER A 99 3.11 -4.32 8.56
CA SER A 99 4.53 -4.13 8.26
C SER A 99 4.82 -4.12 6.76
N VAL A 100 4.23 -5.03 6.00
CA VAL A 100 4.37 -5.08 4.53
C VAL A 100 3.82 -3.81 3.88
N SER A 101 2.63 -3.34 4.29
CA SER A 101 2.10 -2.07 3.78
C SER A 101 3.01 -0.89 4.14
N SER A 102 3.56 -0.87 5.36
CA SER A 102 4.51 0.17 5.81
C SER A 102 5.74 0.22 4.92
N TYR A 103 6.35 -0.94 4.70
CA TYR A 103 7.49 -1.10 3.83
C TYR A 103 7.24 -0.54 2.42
N TYR A 104 6.07 -0.80 1.83
CA TYR A 104 5.78 -0.32 0.48
C TYR A 104 5.61 1.19 0.37
N PHE A 105 4.80 1.82 1.23
CA PHE A 105 4.63 3.27 1.11
C PHE A 105 5.90 4.03 1.50
N GLU A 106 6.69 3.54 2.46
CA GLU A 106 8.00 4.13 2.79
C GLU A 106 8.96 4.05 1.60
N ARG A 107 8.97 2.91 0.90
CA ARG A 107 9.80 2.73 -0.30
C ARG A 107 9.36 3.66 -1.43
N ILE A 108 8.06 3.79 -1.68
CA ILE A 108 7.52 4.75 -2.65
C ILE A 108 7.95 6.18 -2.28
N GLU A 109 7.72 6.60 -1.04
CA GLU A 109 8.03 7.95 -0.55
C GLU A 109 9.54 8.26 -0.62
N SER A 110 10.40 7.30 -0.28
CA SER A 110 11.86 7.47 -0.30
C SER A 110 12.44 7.75 -1.70
N LEU A 111 11.68 7.44 -2.75
CA LEU A 111 12.12 7.51 -4.13
C LEU A 111 11.52 8.70 -4.89
N LEU A 112 10.65 9.46 -4.23
CA LEU A 112 10.10 10.72 -4.71
C LEU A 112 10.86 11.89 -4.12
N GLN A 113 11.13 12.91 -4.95
CA GLN A 113 11.59 14.20 -4.48
C GLN A 113 10.47 14.92 -3.69
N PRO A 114 10.80 15.89 -2.82
CA PRO A 114 9.80 16.55 -1.97
C PRO A 114 8.62 17.17 -2.75
N ASP A 115 8.87 17.73 -3.93
CA ASP A 115 7.85 18.28 -4.84
C ASP A 115 6.95 17.17 -5.42
N GLN A 116 7.53 16.02 -5.74
CA GLN A 116 6.78 14.84 -6.22
C GLN A 116 5.91 14.26 -5.10
N ILE A 117 6.39 14.24 -3.85
CA ILE A 117 5.59 13.84 -2.68
C ILE A 117 4.41 14.80 -2.48
N MET A 118 4.64 16.11 -2.62
CA MET A 118 3.56 17.10 -2.55
C MET A 118 2.51 16.87 -3.65
N CYS A 119 2.95 16.62 -4.89
CA CYS A 119 2.06 16.30 -6.01
C CYS A 119 1.23 15.03 -5.73
N LEU A 120 1.89 13.97 -5.23
CA LEU A 120 1.24 12.72 -4.84
C LEU A 120 0.14 12.96 -3.80
N ASN A 121 0.46 13.70 -2.74
CA ASN A 121 -0.50 14.04 -1.68
C ASN A 121 -1.67 14.87 -2.20
N GLN A 122 -1.43 15.85 -3.07
CA GLN A 122 -2.50 16.65 -3.67
C GLN A 122 -3.45 15.79 -4.52
N LYS A 123 -2.91 14.89 -5.33
CA LYS A 123 -3.71 13.95 -6.14
C LYS A 123 -4.49 12.98 -5.25
N ALA A 124 -3.87 12.43 -4.20
CA ALA A 124 -4.56 11.56 -3.25
C ALA A 124 -5.72 12.28 -2.53
N LEU A 125 -5.53 13.54 -2.12
CA LEU A 125 -6.60 14.35 -1.53
C LEU A 125 -7.75 14.61 -2.52
N ALA A 126 -7.43 14.92 -3.77
CA ALA A 126 -8.43 15.10 -4.82
C ALA A 126 -9.26 13.82 -5.04
N LEU A 127 -8.63 12.63 -5.00
CA LEU A 127 -9.33 11.35 -5.07
C LEU A 127 -10.29 11.16 -3.88
N ILE A 128 -9.86 11.48 -2.65
CA ILE A 128 -10.71 11.40 -1.45
C ILE A 128 -11.90 12.35 -1.56
N ASP A 129 -11.69 13.58 -2.01
CA ASP A 129 -12.77 14.56 -2.15
C ASP A 129 -13.79 14.13 -3.22
N SER A 130 -13.33 13.57 -4.34
CA SER A 130 -14.20 12.96 -5.36
C SER A 130 -15.04 11.82 -4.77
N LEU A 131 -14.40 10.88 -4.06
CA LEU A 131 -15.10 9.76 -3.43
C LEU A 131 -16.13 10.22 -2.39
N ARG A 132 -15.82 11.29 -1.64
CA ARG A 132 -16.77 11.88 -0.68
C ARG A 132 -18.03 12.40 -1.38
N GLN A 133 -17.87 13.07 -2.51
CA GLN A 133 -19.00 13.58 -3.30
C GLN A 133 -19.86 12.46 -3.88
N ASP A 134 -19.21 11.39 -4.37
CA ASP A 134 -19.91 10.22 -4.91
C ASP A 134 -20.75 9.52 -3.85
N VAL A 135 -20.18 9.32 -2.65
CA VAL A 135 -20.89 8.72 -1.51
C VAL A 135 -22.07 9.58 -1.06
N ALA A 136 -21.88 10.90 -0.97
CA ALA A 136 -22.97 11.82 -0.61
C ALA A 136 -24.11 11.75 -1.63
N SER A 137 -23.78 11.78 -2.92
CA SER A 137 -24.75 11.69 -4.01
C SER A 137 -25.48 10.35 -4.05
N ALA A 138 -24.82 9.26 -3.64
CA ALA A 138 -25.44 7.94 -3.52
C ALA A 138 -26.40 7.86 -2.33
N ALA A 139 -26.05 8.48 -1.20
CA ALA A 139 -26.90 8.51 -0.01
C ALA A 139 -28.20 9.32 -0.23
N GLU A 140 -28.17 10.37 -1.06
CA GLU A 140 -29.36 11.15 -1.42
C GLU A 140 -30.34 10.40 -2.34
N LYS A 141 -29.87 9.35 -3.03
CA LYS A 141 -30.67 8.52 -3.94
C LYS A 141 -31.26 7.27 -3.28
N ALA A 142 -30.88 6.97 -2.04
CA ALA A 142 -31.30 5.78 -1.29
C ALA A 142 -32.49 6.09 -0.36
#